data_AF-K9YZV7-F1
#
_entry.id   AF-K9YZV7-F1
#
_cell.length_a   1.000
_cell.length_b   1.000
_cell.length_c   1.000
_cell.angle_alpha   90.00
_cell.angle_beta   90.00
_cell.angle_gamma   90.00
#
_symmetry.space_group_name_H-M   'P 1'
#
loop_
_entity.id
_entity.type
_entity.pdbx_description
1 polymer ?
#
loop_
_entity_poly.entity_id
_entity_poly.type
_entity_poly.pdbx_seq_one_letter_code
_entity_poly.pdbx_strand_id
1 'polypeptide(L)'
;MERLYPTYFLSLSLNNEELIMAFYIKLMKLDEDEQGITYQFGNGSKYLGTIYLNKANGNLKELDLEKYENYHHYLVRAKVKLHQHWQVGNFPAETCWAS
;
A
#
# COMPACT_ATOMS: atom_id res chain seq x y z
N MET A 1 50.68 -4.78 1.30
CA MET A 1 50.20 -3.40 1.53
C MET A 1 49.10 -3.17 0.52
N GLU A 2 47.88 -3.61 0.84
CA GLU A 2 46.87 -2.93 1.66
C GLU A 2 45.82 -2.31 0.74
N ARG A 3 44.63 -2.88 0.86
CA ARG A 3 43.41 -2.58 0.13
C ARG A 3 42.94 -1.18 0.48
N LEU A 4 42.53 -0.40 -0.50
CA LEU A 4 41.60 0.71 -0.30
C LEU A 4 40.63 0.72 -1.48
N TYR A 5 39.54 -0.05 -1.36
CA TYR A 5 38.34 0.20 -2.12
C TYR A 5 37.71 1.46 -1.54
N PRO A 6 37.47 2.53 -2.32
CA PRO A 6 36.61 3.58 -1.85
C PRO A 6 35.16 3.07 -1.87
N THR A 7 34.65 2.71 -0.70
CA THR A 7 33.22 2.56 -0.41
C THR A 7 32.54 3.91 -0.54
N TYR A 8 32.32 4.35 -1.78
CA TYR A 8 31.25 5.31 -2.06
C TYR A 8 29.98 4.49 -2.17
N PHE A 9 29.32 4.35 -1.03
CA PHE A 9 27.91 4.03 -0.93
C PHE A 9 27.21 4.97 -1.91
N LEU A 10 26.79 4.45 -3.07
CA LEU A 10 26.10 5.21 -4.09
C LEU A 10 24.79 5.67 -3.42
N SER A 11 24.79 6.87 -2.86
CA SER A 11 23.60 7.59 -2.50
C SER A 11 22.76 7.64 -3.77
N LEU A 12 21.64 6.91 -3.76
CA LEU A 12 20.59 7.02 -4.75
C LEU A 12 20.19 8.51 -4.84
N SER A 13 20.84 9.26 -5.72
CA SER A 13 20.25 10.43 -6.33
C SER A 13 19.21 9.89 -7.30
N LEU A 14 18.05 9.54 -6.74
CA LEU A 14 16.86 9.29 -7.54
C LEU A 14 16.49 10.64 -8.16
N ASN A 15 16.92 10.83 -9.40
CA ASN A 15 16.53 11.97 -10.21
C ASN A 15 15.00 11.96 -10.35
N ASN A 16 14.39 13.06 -9.94
CA ASN A 16 12.98 13.18 -9.58
C ASN A 16 12.03 13.35 -10.79
N GLU A 17 12.44 13.10 -12.04
CA GLU A 17 11.65 13.61 -13.18
C GLU A 17 11.35 12.62 -14.32
N GLU A 18 11.78 11.36 -14.27
CA GLU A 18 11.26 10.31 -15.19
C GLU A 18 11.17 8.93 -14.51
N LEU A 19 10.47 8.86 -13.37
CA LEU A 19 9.92 7.58 -12.93
C LEU A 19 8.74 7.25 -13.86
N ILE A 20 9.02 6.45 -14.88
CA ILE A 20 8.02 5.63 -15.57
C ILE A 20 7.18 4.99 -14.45
N MET A 21 5.92 5.43 -14.32
CA MET A 21 5.21 5.49 -13.03
C MET A 21 5.05 4.13 -12.32
N ALA A 22 6.01 3.81 -11.45
CA ALA A 22 5.87 2.73 -10.48
C ALA A 22 4.94 3.18 -9.35
N PHE A 23 3.66 2.79 -9.39
CA PHE A 23 2.73 3.09 -8.31
C PHE A 23 2.83 2.00 -7.25
N TYR A 24 3.53 2.32 -6.16
CA TYR A 24 3.63 1.45 -5.00
C TYR A 24 2.55 1.78 -3.97
N ILE A 25 1.74 0.78 -3.63
CA ILE A 25 0.72 0.88 -2.58
C ILE A 25 0.96 -0.24 -1.59
N LYS A 26 1.12 0.14 -0.33
CA LYS A 26 1.20 -0.79 0.78
C LYS A 26 -0.14 -0.84 1.49
N LEU A 27 -0.69 -2.04 1.69
CA LEU A 27 -1.83 -2.28 2.54
C LEU A 27 -1.38 -3.13 3.73
N MET A 28 -1.71 -2.68 4.94
CA MET A 28 -1.41 -3.35 6.19
C MET A 28 -2.71 -3.62 6.94
N LYS A 29 -2.90 -4.86 7.37
CA LYS A 29 -4.03 -5.27 8.20
C LYS A 29 -3.83 -4.70 9.60
N LEU A 30 -4.75 -3.86 10.02
CA LEU A 30 -4.77 -3.33 11.39
C LEU A 30 -5.52 -4.27 12.31
N ASP A 31 -6.66 -4.75 11.84
CA ASP A 31 -7.57 -5.53 12.66
C ASP A 31 -8.40 -6.49 11.80
N GLU A 32 -8.78 -7.61 12.39
CA GLU A 32 -9.56 -8.64 11.73
C GLU A 32 -10.62 -9.21 12.68
N ASP A 33 -11.88 -8.95 12.35
CA ASP A 33 -13.04 -9.44 13.06
C ASP A 33 -13.74 -10.57 12.28
N GLU A 34 -14.73 -11.19 12.91
CA GLU A 34 -15.67 -12.11 12.24
C GLU A 34 -16.48 -11.41 11.14
N GLN A 35 -16.79 -10.11 11.31
CA GLN A 35 -17.61 -9.35 10.36
C GLN A 35 -16.81 -8.81 9.16
N GLY A 36 -15.52 -8.53 9.35
CA GLY A 36 -14.73 -7.81 8.36
C GLY A 36 -13.28 -7.63 8.75
N ILE A 37 -12.55 -6.88 7.95
CA ILE A 37 -11.11 -6.63 8.11
C ILE A 37 -10.83 -5.16 7.87
N THR A 38 -10.05 -4.56 8.76
CA THR A 38 -9.62 -3.18 8.63
C THR A 38 -8.20 -3.14 8.08
N TYR A 39 -8.02 -2.47 6.96
CA TYR A 39 -6.74 -2.26 6.30
C TYR A 39 -6.37 -0.78 6.26
N GLN A 40 -5.12 -0.48 6.59
CA GLN A 40 -4.53 0.81 6.33
C GLN A 40 -3.81 0.76 4.99
N PHE A 41 -3.94 1.82 4.18
CA PHE A 41 -3.26 1.92 2.89
C PHE A 41 -2.39 3.17 2.79
N GLY A 42 -1.32 3.10 2.00
CA GLY A 42 -0.40 4.21 1.83
C GLY A 42 0.66 3.98 0.76
N ASN A 43 1.57 4.93 0.63
CA ASN A 43 2.65 4.91 -0.37
C ASN A 43 3.92 4.18 0.13
N GLY A 44 3.81 3.36 1.17
CA GLY A 44 4.93 2.64 1.80
C GLY A 44 5.73 3.47 2.82
N SER A 45 5.86 4.78 2.61
CA SER A 45 6.53 5.69 3.55
C SER A 45 5.56 6.29 4.57
N LYS A 46 4.32 6.53 4.15
CA LYS A 46 3.26 7.13 4.97
C LYS A 46 1.93 6.44 4.69
N TYR A 47 1.16 6.26 5.76
CA TYR A 47 -0.23 5.82 5.67
C TYR A 47 -1.13 7.01 5.32
N LEU A 48 -2.01 6.79 4.35
CA LEU A 48 -2.86 7.83 3.76
C LEU A 48 -4.32 7.70 4.21
N GLY A 49 -4.74 6.51 4.62
CA GLY A 49 -6.10 6.27 5.10
C GLY A 49 -6.36 4.82 5.47
N THR A 50 -7.61 4.57 5.88
CA THR A 50 -8.06 3.27 6.38
C THR A 50 -9.33 2.84 5.67
N ILE A 51 -9.40 1.57 5.28
CA ILE A 51 -10.52 0.94 4.59
C ILE A 51 -10.94 -0.29 5.37
N TYR A 52 -12.23 -0.40 5.63
CA TYR A 52 -12.88 -1.58 6.15
C TYR A 52 -13.43 -2.43 5.00
N LEU A 53 -13.09 -3.71 4.98
CA LEU A 53 -13.64 -4.72 4.09
C LEU A 53 -14.61 -5.60 4.87
N ASN A 54 -15.86 -5.66 4.45
CA ASN A 54 -16.84 -6.60 4.99
C ASN A 54 -16.67 -7.98 4.33
N LYS A 55 -16.45 -9.03 5.13
CA LYS A 55 -16.21 -10.40 4.63
C LYS A 55 -17.46 -11.01 4.00
N ALA A 56 -18.64 -10.69 4.53
CA ALA A 56 -19.91 -11.31 4.12
C ALA A 56 -20.36 -10.88 2.72
N ASN A 57 -20.10 -9.63 2.32
CA ASN A 57 -20.58 -9.08 1.04
C ASN A 57 -19.49 -8.43 0.19
N GLY A 58 -18.24 -8.36 0.67
CA GLY A 58 -17.13 -7.73 -0.06
C GLY A 58 -17.22 -6.20 -0.11
N ASN A 59 -18.09 -5.58 0.69
CA ASN A 59 -18.28 -4.15 0.69
C ASN A 59 -17.09 -3.44 1.34
N LEU A 60 -16.59 -2.40 0.68
CA LEU A 60 -15.43 -1.64 1.09
C LEU A 60 -15.86 -0.25 1.56
N LYS A 61 -15.65 0.03 2.83
CA LYS A 61 -16.02 1.29 3.47
C LYS A 61 -14.78 2.04 3.94
N GLU A 62 -14.62 3.28 3.54
CA GLU A 62 -13.53 4.14 4.02
C GLU A 62 -13.84 4.60 5.44
N LEU A 63 -12.88 4.46 6.35
CA LEU A 63 -13.01 4.88 7.74
C LEU A 63 -12.34 6.23 8.00
N ASP A 64 -11.27 6.54 7.26
CA ASP A 64 -10.51 7.78 7.45
C ASP A 64 -10.15 8.44 6.11
N LEU A 65 -10.44 9.73 6.00
CA LEU A 65 -10.32 10.55 4.80
C LEU A 65 -9.34 11.69 5.07
N GLU A 66 -8.05 11.38 5.13
CA GLU A 66 -7.05 12.43 5.07
C GLU A 66 -6.93 12.89 3.61
N LYS A 67 -7.34 14.14 3.35
CA LYS A 67 -7.27 14.76 2.01
C LYS A 67 -5.82 15.02 1.62
N TYR A 68 -5.16 13.98 1.11
CA TYR A 68 -3.87 14.12 0.44
C TYR A 68 -4.03 14.22 -1.07
N GLU A 69 -3.07 14.92 -1.68
CA GLU A 69 -2.87 14.88 -3.12
C GLU A 69 -2.67 13.43 -3.57
N ASN A 70 -3.34 13.04 -4.65
CA ASN A 70 -3.36 11.66 -5.19
C ASN A 70 -4.05 10.60 -4.33
N TYR A 71 -4.68 10.93 -3.18
CA TYR A 71 -5.40 9.98 -2.32
C TYR A 71 -6.37 9.08 -3.11
N HIS A 72 -7.12 9.66 -4.04
CA HIS A 72 -8.08 8.93 -4.87
C HIS A 72 -7.42 7.81 -5.71
N HIS A 73 -6.23 8.05 -6.26
CA HIS A 73 -5.51 7.05 -7.04
C HIS A 73 -5.03 5.88 -6.17
N TYR A 74 -4.61 6.15 -4.93
CA TYR A 74 -4.24 5.10 -3.98
C TYR A 74 -5.46 4.30 -3.54
N LEU A 75 -6.55 4.99 -3.23
CA LEU A 75 -7.80 4.40 -2.78
C LEU A 75 -8.40 3.42 -3.80
N VAL A 76 -8.50 3.84 -5.06
CA VAL A 76 -9.09 2.99 -6.13
C VAL A 76 -8.33 1.68 -6.25
N ARG A 77 -7.00 1.73 -6.28
CA ARG A 77 -6.16 0.54 -6.39
C ARG A 77 -6.17 -0.32 -5.12
N ALA A 78 -6.20 0.30 -3.94
CA ALA A 78 -6.36 -0.41 -2.67
C ALA A 78 -7.69 -1.20 -2.65
N LYS A 79 -8.79 -0.58 -3.09
CA LYS A 79 -10.10 -1.25 -3.21
C LYS A 79 -10.05 -2.43 -4.18
N VAL A 80 -9.44 -2.27 -5.35
CA VAL A 80 -9.27 -3.36 -6.32
C VAL A 80 -8.50 -4.52 -5.70
N LYS A 81 -7.39 -4.24 -5.01
CA LYS A 81 -6.57 -5.29 -4.36
C LYS A 81 -7.33 -6.02 -3.26
N LEU A 82 -8.05 -5.29 -2.41
CA LEU A 82 -8.86 -5.88 -1.34
C LEU A 82 -10.00 -6.73 -1.91
N HIS A 83 -10.61 -6.27 -3.00
CA HIS A 83 -11.65 -7.04 -3.68
C HIS A 83 -11.11 -8.34 -4.30
N GLN A 84 -9.91 -8.31 -4.90
CA GLN A 84 -9.23 -9.52 -5.38
C GLN A 84 -8.95 -10.51 -4.24
N HIS A 85 -8.44 -10.02 -3.11
CA HIS A 85 -8.20 -10.84 -1.91
C HIS A 85 -9.50 -11.43 -1.36
N TRP A 86 -10.59 -10.65 -1.36
CA TRP A 86 -11.92 -11.13 -1.00
C TRP A 86 -12.44 -12.24 -1.92
N GLN A 87 -12.30 -12.09 -3.24
CA GLN A 87 -12.71 -13.11 -4.20
C GLN A 87 -11.95 -14.44 -4.02
N VAL A 88 -10.69 -14.37 -3.61
CA VAL A 88 -9.85 -15.56 -3.33
C VAL A 88 -10.10 -16.10 -1.90
N GLY A 89 -10.73 -15.32 -1.03
CA GLY A 89 -10.93 -15.65 0.39
C GLY A 89 -9.63 -15.65 1.20
N ASN A 90 -8.58 -14.97 0.70
CA ASN A 90 -7.28 -14.90 1.36
C ASN A 90 -7.00 -13.47 1.82
N PHE A 91 -6.76 -13.28 3.12
CA PHE A 91 -6.61 -11.96 3.72
C PHE A 91 -5.23 -11.82 4.39
N PRO A 92 -4.19 -11.52 3.60
CA PRO A 92 -2.84 -11.41 4.13
C PRO A 92 -2.72 -10.23 5.10
N ALA A 93 -1.82 -10.35 6.08
CA ALA A 93 -1.53 -9.31 7.06
C ALA A 93 -0.87 -8.08 6.40
N GLU A 94 -0.07 -8.29 5.35
CA GLU A 94 0.53 -7.24 4.54
C GLU A 94 0.41 -7.63 3.07
N THR A 95 0.01 -6.68 2.22
CA THR A 95 0.02 -6.86 0.77
C THR A 95 0.46 -5.57 0.11
N CYS A 96 1.21 -5.69 -0.98
CA CYS A 96 1.59 -4.57 -1.82
C CYS A 96 0.94 -4.66 -3.20
N TRP A 97 0.75 -3.50 -3.82
CA TRP A 97 0.51 -3.34 -5.24
C TRP A 97 1.70 -2.57 -5.82
N ALA A 98 2.38 -3.16 -6.78
CA ALA A 98 3.38 -2.49 -7.59
C ALA A 98 2.98 -2.70 -9.06
N SER A 99 2.87 -1.61 -9.82
CA SER A 99 2.61 -1.59 -11.26
C SER A 99 3.40 -0.48 -11.89
#